data_AF-A0A846P0F9-F1
#
_entry.id   AF-A0A846P0F9-F1
#
_cell.length_a   1.000
_cell.length_b   1.000
_cell.length_c   1.000
_cell.angle_alpha   90.00
_cell.angle_beta   90.00
_cell.angle_gamma   90.00
#
_symmetry.space_group_name_H-M   'P 1'
#
loop_
_entity.id
_entity.type
_entity.pdbx_description
1 polymer ?
#
loop_
_entity_poly.entity_id
_entity_poly.type
_entity_poly.pdbx_seq_one_letter_code
_entity_poly.pdbx_strand_id
1 'polypeptide(L)'
;MEVSIDPKRKIVIISLIISLVLISAVSFLTQDVGAIINVGVICLFIVVTPLFVYRYIEFLWLKSTEREFPNFIRDLASLKRSGMTLSEAVKMSSRTNYGKLTDEVQKFSNRLSWGTPFIRSLEIF
;
A
#
# COMPACT_ATOMS: atom_id res chain seq x y z
N MET A 1 17.85 20.22 1.64
CA MET A 1 16.49 19.97 1.12
C MET A 1 16.53 18.63 0.39
N GLU A 2 16.67 17.53 1.15
CA GLU A 2 16.68 16.19 0.57
C GLU A 2 15.24 15.81 0.27
N VAL A 3 14.89 15.84 -1.02
CA VAL A 3 13.61 15.33 -1.48
C VAL A 3 13.65 13.83 -1.21
N SER A 4 13.04 13.37 -0.11
CA SER A 4 12.75 11.96 0.11
C SER A 4 11.70 11.53 -0.93
N ILE A 5 12.16 11.25 -2.14
CA ILE A 5 11.28 10.82 -3.22
C ILE A 5 10.69 9.48 -2.78
N ASP A 6 9.38 9.52 -2.47
CA ASP A 6 8.56 8.33 -2.23
C ASP A 6 8.87 7.30 -3.34
N PRO A 7 9.18 6.02 -3.02
CA PRO A 7 9.44 4.99 -4.01
C PRO A 7 8.37 4.95 -5.12
N LYS A 8 7.13 5.34 -4.81
CA LYS A 8 6.04 5.57 -5.78
C LYS A 8 6.42 6.54 -6.91
N ARG A 9 6.94 7.72 -6.56
CA ARG A 9 7.36 8.75 -7.53
C ARG A 9 8.59 8.31 -8.30
N LYS A 10 9.52 7.59 -7.67
CA LYS A 10 10.72 7.08 -8.35
C LYS A 10 10.36 6.14 -9.50
N ILE A 11 9.47 5.17 -9.27
CA ILE A 11 9.06 4.18 -10.29
C ILE A 11 8.39 4.86 -11.48
N VAL A 12 7.48 5.81 -11.21
CA VAL A 12 6.81 6.58 -12.28
C VAL A 12 7.82 7.41 -13.08
N ILE A 13 8.72 8.13 -12.41
CA ILE A 13 9.74 8.94 -13.07
C ILE A 13 10.66 8.07 -13.95
N ILE A 14 11.09 6.91 -13.47
CA ILE A 14 11.93 5.97 -14.23
C ILE A 14 11.18 5.47 -15.47
N SER A 15 9.92 5.04 -15.33
CA SER A 15 9.12 4.58 -16.48
C SER A 15 8.94 5.68 -17.55
N LEU A 16 8.81 6.92 -17.11
CA LEU A 16 8.62 8.08 -17.98
C LEU A 16 9.92 8.42 -18.72
N ILE A 17 11.07 8.38 -18.04
CA ILE A 17 12.39 8.57 -18.66
C ILE A 17 12.67 7.48 -19.70
N ILE A 18 12.40 6.21 -19.37
CA ILE A 18 12.58 5.08 -20.30
C ILE A 18 11.74 5.26 -21.56
N SER A 19 10.46 5.65 -21.40
CA SER A 19 9.58 5.89 -22.54
C SER A 19 10.09 7.02 -23.46
N LEU A 20 10.60 8.10 -22.87
CA LEU A 20 11.13 9.24 -23.62
C LEU A 20 12.38 8.89 -24.43
N VAL A 21 13.27 8.07 -23.85
CA VAL A 21 14.50 7.59 -24.50
C VAL A 21 14.17 6.63 -25.66
N LEU A 22 13.18 5.76 -25.48
CA LEU A 22 12.77 4.83 -26.55
C LEU A 22 12.19 5.56 -27.76
N ILE A 23 11.31 6.55 -27.53
CA ILE A 23 10.71 7.33 -28.62
C ILE A 23 11.78 8.12 -29.40
N SER A 24 12.73 8.75 -28.70
CA SER A 24 13.78 9.54 -29.35
C SER A 24 14.76 8.67 -30.14
N ALA A 25 15.15 7.52 -29.59
CA ALA A 25 16.05 6.58 -30.27
C ALA A 25 15.42 6.01 -31.56
N VAL A 26 14.14 5.64 -31.52
CA VAL A 26 13.43 5.10 -32.70
C VAL A 26 13.21 6.18 -33.76
N SER A 27 12.85 7.40 -33.33
CA SER A 27 12.67 8.53 -34.25
C SER A 27 13.96 8.89 -35.00
N PHE A 28 15.12 8.73 -34.36
CA PHE A 28 16.42 8.99 -34.98
C PHE A 28 16.85 7.89 -35.96
N LEU A 29 16.53 6.62 -35.66
CA LEU A 29 17.09 5.48 -36.39
C LEU A 29 16.30 5.07 -37.63
N THR A 30 14.97 5.07 -37.56
CA THR A 30 14.15 4.39 -38.57
C THR A 30 13.59 5.34 -39.63
N GLN A 31 13.35 6.63 -39.31
CA GLN A 31 12.67 7.65 -40.13
C GLN A 31 11.33 7.24 -40.79
N ASP A 32 10.84 6.02 -40.52
CA ASP A 32 9.57 5.49 -40.96
C ASP A 32 8.46 5.84 -39.95
N VAL A 33 7.41 6.49 -40.45
CA VAL A 33 6.24 6.92 -39.67
C VAL A 33 5.51 5.72 -39.07
N GLY A 34 5.49 4.57 -39.74
CA GLY A 34 4.82 3.36 -39.26
C GLY A 34 5.46 2.79 -37.99
N ALA A 35 6.80 2.77 -37.94
CA ALA A 35 7.55 2.32 -36.77
C ALA A 35 7.36 3.25 -35.55
N ILE A 36 7.30 4.57 -35.79
CA ILE A 36 7.09 5.58 -34.75
C ILE A 36 5.73 5.40 -34.07
N ILE A 37 4.66 5.16 -34.84
CA ILE A 37 3.31 4.94 -34.31
C ILE A 37 3.27 3.69 -33.41
N ASN A 38 3.84 2.58 -33.86
CA ASN A 38 3.88 1.33 -33.09
C ASN A 38 4.63 1.50 -31.76
N VAL A 39 5.77 2.19 -31.77
CA VAL A 39 6.54 2.45 -30.55
C VAL A 39 5.82 3.42 -29.62
N GLY A 40 5.07 4.39 -30.16
CA GLY A 40 4.19 5.25 -29.37
C GLY A 40 3.15 4.46 -28.57
N VAL A 41 2.54 3.44 -29.16
CA VAL A 41 1.59 2.56 -28.46
C VAL A 41 2.28 1.79 -27.33
N ILE A 42 3.46 1.23 -27.58
CA ILE A 42 4.25 0.51 -26.56
C ILE A 42 4.62 1.45 -25.40
N CYS A 43 5.00 2.70 -25.69
CA CYS A 43 5.35 3.69 -24.67
C CYS A 43 4.16 4.03 -23.77
N LEU A 44 2.95 4.11 -24.33
CA LEU A 44 1.74 4.29 -23.55
C LEU A 44 1.56 3.15 -22.53
N PHE A 45 1.75 1.89 -22.96
CA PHE A 45 1.69 0.75 -22.05
C PHE A 45 2.79 0.79 -20.99
N ILE A 46 4.02 1.19 -21.33
CA ILE A 46 5.14 1.30 -20.39
C ILE A 46 4.85 2.32 -19.29
N VAL A 47 4.14 3.41 -19.59
CA VAL A 47 3.78 4.44 -18.59
C VAL A 47 2.56 4.02 -17.77
N VAL A 48 1.54 3.44 -18.40
CA VAL A 48 0.28 3.07 -17.73
C VAL A 48 0.44 1.84 -16.82
N THR A 49 1.22 0.85 -17.26
CA THR A 49 1.41 -0.42 -16.53
C THR A 49 1.93 -0.25 -15.09
N PRO A 50 3.04 0.46 -14.83
CA PRO A 50 3.57 0.60 -13.47
C PRO A 50 2.60 1.36 -12.55
N LEU A 51 1.86 2.33 -13.08
CA LEU A 51 0.81 3.03 -12.32
C LEU A 51 -0.30 2.06 -11.92
N PHE A 52 -0.76 1.23 -12.86
CA PHE A 52 -1.82 0.25 -12.62
C PHE A 52 -1.38 -0.82 -11.60
N VAL A 53 -0.23 -1.45 -11.82
CA VAL A 53 0.31 -2.50 -10.94
C VAL A 53 0.47 -1.98 -9.52
N TYR A 54 0.98 -0.76 -9.36
CA TYR A 54 1.14 -0.16 -8.04
C TYR A 54 -0.19 -0.04 -7.29
N ARG A 55 -1.19 0.58 -7.93
CA ARG A 55 -2.52 0.74 -7.31
C ARG A 55 -3.19 -0.61 -7.05
N TYR A 56 -2.94 -1.59 -7.91
CA TYR A 56 -3.47 -2.93 -7.73
C TYR A 56 -2.87 -3.65 -6.52
N ILE A 57 -1.56 -3.52 -6.28
CA ILE A 57 -0.91 -4.10 -5.09
C ILE A 57 -1.45 -3.45 -3.81
N GLU A 58 -1.58 -2.12 -3.79
CA GLU A 58 -2.14 -1.39 -2.66
C GLU A 58 -3.59 -1.82 -2.38
N PHE A 59 -4.40 -1.96 -3.44
CA PHE A 59 -5.75 -2.49 -3.35
C PHE A 59 -5.80 -3.92 -2.78
N LEU A 60 -4.91 -4.81 -3.22
CA LEU A 60 -4.82 -6.17 -2.69
C LEU A 60 -4.36 -6.22 -1.23
N TRP A 61 -3.53 -5.27 -0.81
CA TRP A 61 -3.14 -5.14 0.59
C TRP A 61 -4.34 -4.68 1.43
N LEU A 62 -5.00 -3.58 1.03
CA LEU A 62 -6.17 -3.05 1.71
C LEU A 62 -7.31 -4.08 1.81
N LYS A 63 -7.65 -4.73 0.69
CA LYS A 63 -8.70 -5.76 0.64
C LYS A 63 -8.40 -6.95 1.55
N SER A 64 -7.13 -7.30 1.73
CA SER A 64 -6.73 -8.37 2.65
C SER A 64 -6.93 -7.95 4.10
N THR A 65 -6.62 -6.69 4.43
CA THR A 65 -6.79 -6.11 5.76
C THR A 65 -8.28 -5.98 6.11
N GLU A 66 -9.09 -5.44 5.20
CA GLU A 66 -10.55 -5.30 5.36
C GLU A 66 -11.25 -6.64 5.58
N ARG A 67 -10.77 -7.72 4.95
CA ARG A 67 -11.34 -9.06 5.10
C ARG A 67 -11.20 -9.60 6.53
N GLU A 68 -10.05 -9.33 7.17
CA GLU A 68 -9.74 -9.83 8.51
C GLU A 68 -10.19 -8.87 9.62
N PHE A 69 -10.51 -7.63 9.27
CA PHE A 69 -10.97 -6.61 10.21
C PHE A 69 -12.18 -7.04 11.07
N PRO A 70 -13.24 -7.66 10.51
CA PRO A 70 -14.36 -8.16 11.31
C PRO A 70 -13.94 -9.27 12.28
N ASN A 71 -12.95 -10.09 11.93
CA ASN A 71 -12.43 -11.14 12.80
C ASN A 71 -11.74 -10.53 14.02
N PHE A 72 -10.89 -9.52 13.80
CA PHE A 72 -10.27 -8.75 14.88
C PHE A 72 -11.30 -8.14 15.84
N ILE A 73 -12.33 -7.47 15.32
CA ILE A 73 -13.38 -6.85 16.16
C ILE A 73 -14.17 -7.91 16.93
N ARG A 74 -14.43 -9.07 16.33
CA ARG A 74 -15.13 -10.18 16.99
C ARG A 74 -14.33 -10.73 18.17
N ASP A 75 -13.03 -10.91 17.99
CA ASP A 75 -12.13 -11.40 19.05
C ASP A 75 -12.01 -10.36 20.16
N LEU A 76 -11.84 -9.09 19.79
CA LEU A 76 -11.80 -7.98 20.74
C LEU A 76 -13.09 -7.89 21.57
N ALA A 77 -14.26 -8.00 20.93
CA ALA A 77 -15.56 -8.00 21.61
C ALA A 77 -15.72 -9.20 22.55
N SER A 78 -15.21 -10.37 22.15
CA SER A 78 -15.25 -11.59 22.97
C SER A 78 -14.39 -11.43 24.24
N LEU A 79 -13.19 -10.85 24.10
CA LEU A 79 -12.31 -10.52 25.23
C LEU A 79 -12.88 -9.42 26.13
N LYS A 80 -13.56 -8.42 25.57
CA LYS A 80 -14.26 -7.41 26.38
C LYS A 80 -15.40 -8.03 27.19
N ARG A 81 -16.16 -8.96 26.59
CA ARG A 81 -17.26 -9.69 27.25
C ARG A 81 -16.77 -10.62 28.36
N SER A 82 -15.57 -11.15 28.27
CA SER A 82 -14.97 -11.97 29.35
C SER A 82 -14.49 -11.15 30.55
N GLY A 83 -14.62 -9.82 30.50
CA GLY A 83 -14.28 -8.92 31.60
C GLY A 83 -12.94 -8.22 31.46
N MET A 84 -12.17 -8.45 30.39
CA MET A 84 -10.89 -7.75 30.19
C MET A 84 -11.09 -6.24 30.00
N THR A 85 -10.10 -5.46 30.42
CA THR A 85 -10.03 -4.05 30.04
C THR A 85 -9.82 -3.91 28.53
N LEU A 86 -10.21 -2.78 27.95
CA LEU A 86 -10.13 -2.60 26.49
C LEU A 86 -8.67 -2.62 26.00
N SER A 87 -7.74 -2.08 26.79
CA SER A 87 -6.30 -2.13 26.52
C SER A 87 -5.75 -3.55 26.57
N GLU A 88 -6.17 -4.37 27.53
CA GLU A 88 -5.77 -5.79 27.60
C GLU A 88 -6.38 -6.61 26.47
N ALA A 89 -7.64 -6.35 26.12
CA ALA A 89 -8.31 -7.02 25.02
C ALA A 89 -7.59 -6.77 23.69
N VAL A 90 -7.12 -5.54 23.42
CA VAL A 90 -6.29 -5.24 22.23
C VAL A 90 -4.94 -5.94 22.31
N LYS A 91 -4.27 -5.92 23.47
CA LYS A 91 -2.96 -6.57 23.67
C LYS A 91 -3.04 -8.10 23.50
N MET A 92 -4.15 -8.71 23.88
CA MET A 92 -4.38 -10.13 23.68
C MET A 92 -4.73 -10.42 22.21
N SER A 93 -5.58 -9.59 21.61
CA SER A 93 -5.94 -9.70 20.19
C SER A 93 -4.73 -9.51 19.27
N SER A 94 -3.75 -8.67 19.62
CA SER A 94 -2.53 -8.46 18.82
C SER A 94 -1.59 -9.67 18.77
N ARG A 95 -1.86 -10.72 19.56
CA ARG A 95 -1.14 -12.00 19.50
C ARG A 95 -1.79 -12.99 18.54
N THR A 96 -3.02 -12.71 18.11
CA THR A 96 -3.73 -13.48 17.08
C THR A 96 -3.24 -13.08 15.69
N ASN A 97 -3.18 -14.04 14.76
CA ASN A 97 -2.78 -13.79 13.39
C ASN A 97 -3.99 -13.40 12.53
N TYR A 98 -4.01 -12.16 12.04
CA TYR A 98 -5.00 -11.61 11.10
C TYR A 98 -4.40 -11.37 9.71
N GLY A 99 -3.37 -12.12 9.34
CA GLY A 99 -2.63 -11.93 8.09
C GLY A 99 -2.00 -10.52 8.02
N LYS A 100 -2.29 -9.78 6.94
CA LYS A 100 -1.75 -8.43 6.70
C LYS A 100 -2.22 -7.37 7.70
N LEU A 101 -3.30 -7.63 8.44
CA LEU A 101 -3.82 -6.74 9.48
C LEU A 101 -3.03 -6.85 10.81
N THR A 102 -2.31 -7.95 11.03
CA THR A 102 -1.60 -8.23 12.30
C THR A 102 -0.63 -7.10 12.68
N ASP A 103 0.13 -6.61 11.71
CA ASP A 103 1.13 -5.55 11.93
C ASP A 103 0.47 -4.25 12.42
N GLU A 104 -0.68 -3.88 11.85
CA GLU A 104 -1.43 -2.68 12.26
C GLU A 104 -2.05 -2.84 13.65
N VAL A 105 -2.58 -4.03 13.97
CA VAL A 105 -3.12 -4.33 15.31
C VAL A 105 -1.99 -4.30 16.36
N GLN A 106 -0.78 -4.74 16.01
CA GLN A 106 0.37 -4.69 16.90
C GLN A 106 0.84 -3.24 17.14
N LYS A 107 0.87 -2.39 16.11
CA LYS A 107 1.11 -0.95 16.27
C LYS A 107 0.05 -0.30 17.16
N PHE A 108 -1.21 -0.66 17.00
CA PHE A 108 -2.30 -0.18 17.86
C PHE A 108 -2.08 -0.58 19.32
N SER A 109 -1.75 -1.85 19.59
CA SER A 109 -1.40 -2.32 20.94
C SER A 109 -0.19 -1.58 21.54
N ASN A 110 0.82 -1.26 20.73
CA ASN A 110 2.01 -0.54 21.18
C ASN A 110 1.69 0.91 21.57
N ARG A 111 0.79 1.59 20.85
CA ARG A 111 0.35 2.95 21.22
C ARG A 111 -0.40 2.97 22.54
N LEU A 112 -1.25 1.97 22.77
CA LEU A 112 -1.98 1.80 24.03
C LEU A 112 -1.02 1.49 25.20
N SER A 113 -0.01 0.64 24.97
CA SER A 113 0.96 0.31 26.02
C SER A 113 1.83 1.49 26.43
N TRP A 114 1.99 2.49 25.55
CA TRP A 114 2.68 3.76 25.84
C TRP A 114 1.77 4.82 26.48
N GLY A 115 0.56 4.44 26.93
CA GLY A 115 -0.36 5.33 27.65
C GLY A 115 -1.19 6.25 26.76
N THR A 116 -1.19 6.04 25.44
CA THR A 116 -2.06 6.81 24.54
C THR A 116 -3.52 6.44 24.81
N PRO A 117 -4.44 7.42 24.94
CA PRO A 117 -5.86 7.13 25.12
C PRO A 117 -6.41 6.21 24.02
N PHE A 118 -7.31 5.31 24.40
CA PHE A 118 -7.87 4.32 23.46
C PHE A 118 -8.50 4.98 22.24
N ILE A 119 -9.34 6.00 22.46
CA ILE A 119 -10.05 6.69 21.38
C ILE A 119 -9.08 7.32 20.38
N ARG A 120 -8.01 7.97 20.88
CA ARG A 120 -6.96 8.54 20.05
C ARG A 120 -6.20 7.46 19.28
N SER A 121 -5.91 6.33 19.92
CA SER A 121 -5.19 5.24 19.27
C SER A 121 -6.03 4.59 18.16
N LEU A 122 -7.37 4.55 18.32
CA LEU A 122 -8.32 4.03 17.36
C LEU A 122 -8.51 4.98 16.15
N GLU A 123 -8.44 6.30 16.36
CA GLU A 123 -8.52 7.28 15.25
C GLU A 123 -7.32 7.23 14.30
N ILE A 124 -6.15 6.81 14.80
CA ILE A 124 -4.91 6.69 14.00
C ILE A 124 -4.74 5.26 13.45
N PHE A 125 -5.70 4.37 13.70
CA PHE A 125 -5.73 2.98 13.24
C PHE A 125 -6.66 2.86 12.04
#